data_AF-A0A099D905-F1
#
_entry.id   AF-A0A099D905-F1
#
_cell.length_a   1.000
_cell.length_b   1.000
_cell.length_c   1.000
_cell.angle_alpha   90.00
_cell.angle_beta   90.00
_cell.angle_gamma   90.00
#
_symmetry.space_group_name_H-M   'P 1'
#
loop_
_entity.id
_entity.type
_entity.pdbx_description
1 polymer ?
#
loop_
_entity_poly.entity_id
_entity_poly.type
_entity_poly.pdbx_seq_one_letter_code
_entity_poly.pdbx_strand_id
1 'polypeptide(L)'
;MFRQAVVGAAGVVALTVAPAVPAALATTPAAQQEGKPTSPTKDVEELVLTSSEMELKLAAQDFVIPLRGLVIMEGEPPVTPGQTTSIDVRDLKAHSVSPDDASPRQNAPAQQDIGEVRVEQNADVSSSLTMTQQFPPRFEHTVSLDLRISIENPPEELRERVAPRGAQQEPLELATEEPVELVGQPRSFPPRGAQYESQGPVDLVLAQEEVTKAGILDDLNLGIDIA
;
A
#
# COMPACT_ATOMS: atom_id res chain seq x y z
N MET A 1 12.24 70.33 -35.51
CA MET A 1 12.58 69.91 -36.89
C MET A 1 11.44 69.05 -37.41
N PHE A 2 10.93 69.40 -38.58
CA PHE A 2 9.77 68.81 -39.23
C PHE A 2 10.12 67.53 -40.03
N ARG A 3 9.04 66.81 -40.37
CA ARG A 3 8.79 65.93 -41.55
C ARG A 3 8.97 64.43 -41.31
N GLN A 4 8.15 63.51 -41.80
CA GLN A 4 6.86 63.46 -42.54
C GLN A 4 6.48 61.95 -42.50
N ALA A 5 5.27 61.51 -42.10
CA ALA A 5 4.02 61.45 -42.86
C ALA A 5 3.83 60.24 -43.83
N VAL A 6 2.95 59.30 -43.39
CA VAL A 6 1.77 58.67 -44.08
C VAL A 6 2.06 57.75 -45.30
N VAL A 7 1.48 56.55 -45.45
CA VAL A 7 0.15 56.15 -46.02
C VAL A 7 0.30 54.61 -46.21
N GLY A 8 -0.57 53.66 -45.87
CA GLY A 8 -2.02 53.56 -45.93
C GLY A 8 -2.42 52.67 -47.13
N ALA A 9 -2.92 51.45 -46.92
CA ALA A 9 -3.80 50.75 -47.88
C ALA A 9 -4.43 49.50 -47.26
N ALA A 10 -5.74 49.54 -47.08
CA ALA A 10 -6.61 48.39 -46.90
C ALA A 10 -6.82 47.66 -48.24
N GLY A 11 -7.10 46.36 -48.20
CA GLY A 11 -7.53 45.59 -49.37
C GLY A 11 -7.98 44.19 -49.00
N VAL A 12 -9.28 44.03 -48.76
CA VAL A 12 -9.96 42.74 -48.67
C VAL A 12 -10.61 42.46 -50.04
N VAL A 13 -10.62 41.18 -50.43
CA VAL A 13 -11.71 40.40 -51.07
C VAL A 13 -11.14 39.42 -52.11
N ALA A 14 -11.61 38.18 -51.96
CA ALA A 14 -11.31 36.95 -52.69
C ALA A 14 -11.75 36.96 -54.16
N LEU A 15 -11.15 36.08 -54.98
CA LEU A 15 -11.93 35.04 -55.68
C LEU A 15 -11.05 33.92 -56.25
N THR A 16 -11.68 32.75 -56.26
CA THR A 16 -11.29 31.38 -56.62
C THR A 16 -10.96 31.14 -58.09
N VAL A 17 -9.97 30.27 -58.35
CA VAL A 17 -10.02 29.30 -59.46
C VAL A 17 -9.20 28.05 -59.07
N ALA A 18 -9.84 26.88 -59.04
CA ALA A 18 -9.16 25.59 -59.11
C ALA A 18 -9.91 24.68 -60.12
N PRO A 19 -9.20 23.83 -60.89
CA PRO A 19 -9.75 23.16 -62.06
C PRO A 19 -10.46 21.83 -61.75
N ALA A 20 -11.16 21.36 -62.79
CA ALA A 20 -12.04 20.22 -62.87
C ALA A 20 -11.47 18.87 -62.37
N VAL A 21 -12.35 18.10 -61.73
CA VAL A 21 -12.16 16.70 -61.37
C VAL A 21 -12.82 15.81 -62.43
N PRO A 22 -12.14 14.82 -63.03
CA PRO A 22 -12.81 13.74 -63.73
C PRO A 22 -13.32 12.70 -62.73
N ALA A 23 -14.55 12.23 -62.96
CA ALA A 23 -15.14 11.10 -62.27
C ALA A 23 -14.35 9.82 -62.57
N ALA A 24 -13.77 9.22 -61.52
CA ALA A 24 -13.21 7.87 -61.56
C ALA A 24 -13.63 7.10 -60.30
N LEU A 25 -14.47 6.11 -60.56
CA LEU A 25 -14.84 4.90 -59.83
C LEU A 25 -14.28 4.68 -58.41
N ALA A 26 -15.25 4.52 -57.51
CA ALA A 26 -15.23 3.90 -56.19
C ALA A 26 -14.06 2.93 -55.90
N THR A 27 -13.28 3.28 -54.88
CA THR A 27 -12.70 2.32 -53.94
C THR A 27 -12.74 2.94 -52.55
N THR A 28 -13.44 2.27 -51.64
CA THR A 28 -13.68 2.67 -50.26
C THR A 28 -12.35 2.83 -49.51
N PRO A 29 -12.06 3.98 -48.87
CA PRO A 29 -11.03 4.02 -47.85
C PRO A 29 -11.58 3.28 -46.63
N ALA A 30 -10.89 2.21 -46.23
CA ALA A 30 -11.07 1.64 -44.91
C ALA A 30 -10.91 2.77 -43.89
N ALA A 31 -11.94 2.99 -43.09
CA ALA A 31 -11.86 3.85 -41.93
C ALA A 31 -10.62 3.43 -41.13
N GLN A 32 -9.66 4.35 -40.98
CA GLN A 32 -8.71 4.24 -39.88
C GLN A 32 -9.57 4.26 -38.62
N GLN A 33 -9.75 3.08 -38.02
CA GLN A 33 -10.11 3.01 -36.63
C GLN A 33 -9.02 3.78 -35.89
N GLU A 34 -9.39 4.96 -35.40
CA GLU A 34 -8.79 5.56 -34.23
C GLU A 34 -8.61 4.44 -33.22
N GLY A 35 -7.37 3.97 -33.11
CA GLY A 35 -6.95 3.06 -32.06
C GLY A 35 -7.24 3.78 -30.77
N LYS A 36 -8.36 3.41 -30.14
CA LYS A 36 -8.64 3.66 -28.74
C LYS A 36 -7.33 3.44 -27.98
N PRO A 37 -6.78 4.43 -27.26
CA PRO A 37 -5.63 4.17 -26.43
C PRO A 37 -6.03 3.03 -25.50
N THR A 38 -5.39 1.87 -25.66
CA THR A 38 -5.39 0.82 -24.66
C THR A 38 -4.87 1.49 -23.41
N SER A 39 -5.79 1.74 -22.47
CA SER A 39 -5.45 2.12 -21.12
C SER A 39 -4.35 1.16 -20.65
N PRO A 40 -3.24 1.65 -20.06
CA PRO A 40 -2.35 0.77 -19.32
C PRO A 40 -3.23 -0.01 -18.35
N THR A 41 -3.15 -1.33 -18.45
CA THR A 41 -3.89 -2.22 -17.57
C THR A 41 -3.28 -1.97 -16.21
N LYS A 42 -4.04 -1.43 -15.24
CA LYS A 42 -3.54 -1.30 -13.88
C LYS A 42 -3.04 -2.68 -13.47
N ASP A 43 -1.75 -2.80 -13.20
CA ASP A 43 -1.15 -4.06 -12.77
C ASP A 43 -1.64 -4.33 -11.34
N VAL A 44 -2.67 -5.19 -11.24
CA VAL A 44 -3.14 -5.73 -9.97
C VAL A 44 -2.27 -6.93 -9.65
N GLU A 45 -1.48 -6.85 -8.58
CA GLU A 45 -0.67 -7.98 -8.12
C GLU A 45 -1.05 -8.34 -6.68
N GLU A 46 -1.37 -9.62 -6.47
CA GLU A 46 -1.49 -10.21 -5.15
C GLU A 46 -0.09 -10.67 -4.71
N LEU A 47 0.36 -10.17 -3.57
CA LEU A 47 1.71 -10.35 -3.06
C LEU A 47 1.68 -11.07 -1.73
N VAL A 48 2.67 -11.94 -1.51
CA VAL A 48 2.90 -12.56 -0.20
C VAL A 48 3.60 -11.58 0.71
N LEU A 49 3.04 -11.43 1.90
CA LEU A 49 3.59 -10.64 2.99
C LEU A 49 4.18 -11.60 4.02
N THR A 50 5.41 -11.33 4.43
CA THR A 50 6.09 -12.06 5.50
C THR A 50 6.64 -11.06 6.51
N SER A 51 6.54 -11.38 7.79
CA SER A 51 7.27 -10.68 8.83
C SER A 51 8.06 -11.70 9.61
N SER A 52 9.34 -11.43 9.84
CA SER A 52 10.14 -12.30 10.71
C SER A 52 9.90 -11.98 12.18
N GLU A 53 9.59 -10.73 12.50
CA GLU A 53 9.61 -10.18 13.87
C GLU A 53 8.59 -9.02 13.97
N MET A 54 7.30 -9.32 14.16
CA MET A 54 6.36 -8.31 14.68
C MET A 54 6.49 -8.28 16.19
N GLU A 55 6.84 -7.13 16.76
CA GLU A 55 7.04 -6.97 18.20
C GLU A 55 5.81 -6.34 18.84
N LEU A 56 5.13 -7.08 19.72
CA LEU A 56 3.97 -6.61 20.49
C LEU A 56 4.31 -6.54 21.98
N LYS A 57 4.00 -5.41 22.60
CA LYS A 57 4.02 -5.25 24.05
C LYS A 57 2.60 -5.23 24.56
N LEU A 58 2.21 -6.28 25.28
CA LEU A 58 0.88 -6.46 25.81
C LEU A 58 0.98 -6.64 27.32
N ALA A 59 0.31 -5.76 28.07
CA ALA A 59 0.50 -5.64 29.51
C ALA A 59 2.00 -5.48 29.86
N ALA A 60 2.56 -6.33 30.72
CA ALA A 60 3.97 -6.32 31.12
C ALA A 60 4.81 -7.39 30.38
N GLN A 61 4.36 -7.85 29.21
CA GLN A 61 5.00 -8.90 28.43
C GLN A 61 5.28 -8.44 27.00
N ASP A 62 6.44 -8.86 26.48
CA ASP A 62 6.85 -8.62 25.09
C ASP A 62 6.69 -9.92 24.29
N PHE A 63 6.23 -9.81 23.04
CA PHE A 63 5.99 -10.92 22.13
C PHE A 63 6.64 -10.63 20.78
N VAL A 64 7.37 -11.60 20.24
CA VAL A 64 7.92 -11.54 18.88
C VAL A 64 7.18 -12.57 18.04
N ILE A 65 6.40 -12.09 17.08
CA ILE A 65 5.43 -12.90 16.34
C ILE A 65 5.79 -12.86 14.85
N PRO A 66 6.30 -13.97 14.29
CA PRO A 66 6.47 -14.05 12.85
C PRO A 66 5.09 -14.13 12.17
N LEU A 67 4.91 -13.37 11.08
CA LEU A 67 3.66 -13.30 10.34
C LEU A 67 3.81 -13.80 8.91
N ARG A 68 2.72 -14.36 8.38
CA ARG A 68 2.58 -14.63 6.95
C ARG A 68 1.19 -14.25 6.48
N GLY A 69 1.11 -13.67 5.28
CA GLY A 69 -0.13 -13.11 4.77
C GLY A 69 -0.10 -12.78 3.30
N LEU A 70 -1.14 -12.06 2.89
CA LEU A 70 -1.34 -11.57 1.54
C LEU A 70 -1.70 -10.08 1.60
N VAL A 71 -1.34 -9.36 0.55
CA VAL A 71 -1.72 -7.97 0.32
C VAL A 71 -1.86 -7.72 -1.17
N ILE A 72 -2.83 -6.89 -1.56
CA ILE A 72 -2.99 -6.46 -2.94
C ILE A 72 -2.41 -5.05 -3.07
N MET A 73 -1.52 -4.88 -4.04
CA MET A 73 -0.98 -3.57 -4.40
C MET A 73 -1.24 -3.30 -5.89
N GLU A 74 -1.82 -2.14 -6.18
CA GLU A 74 -2.21 -1.75 -7.54
C GLU A 74 -1.79 -0.30 -7.79
N GLY A 75 -1.13 -0.04 -8.91
CA GLY A 75 -0.72 1.31 -9.27
C GLY A 75 0.34 1.33 -10.36
N GLU A 76 0.66 2.54 -10.82
CA GLU A 76 1.71 2.75 -11.80
C GLU A 76 2.92 3.40 -11.11
N PRO A 77 4.14 2.88 -11.30
CA PRO A 77 5.33 3.53 -10.77
C PRO A 77 5.57 4.88 -11.44
N PRO A 78 6.10 5.89 -10.72
CA PRO A 78 6.54 7.12 -11.36
C PRO A 78 7.68 6.83 -12.33
N VAL A 79 7.79 7.64 -13.39
CA VAL A 79 8.82 7.47 -14.44
C VAL A 79 9.84 8.60 -14.46
N THR A 80 9.62 9.65 -13.66
CA THR A 80 10.53 10.80 -13.51
C THR A 80 11.00 10.92 -12.07
N PRO A 81 12.30 11.13 -11.80
CA PRO A 81 12.79 11.41 -10.45
C PRO A 81 12.08 12.62 -9.81
N GLY A 82 11.70 12.49 -8.54
CA GLY A 82 10.91 13.47 -7.80
C GLY A 82 9.41 13.41 -8.06
N GLN A 83 8.94 12.58 -9.00
CA GLN A 83 7.52 12.31 -9.18
C GLN A 83 7.04 11.30 -8.14
N THR A 84 5.85 11.57 -7.60
CA THR A 84 5.14 10.68 -6.68
C THR A 84 3.85 10.21 -7.32
N THR A 85 3.56 8.91 -7.20
CA THR A 85 2.27 8.31 -7.57
C THR A 85 1.63 7.70 -6.32
N SER A 86 0.30 7.63 -6.32
CA SER A 86 -0.45 6.91 -5.29
C SER A 86 -0.51 5.44 -5.66
N ILE A 87 -0.29 4.55 -4.69
CA ILE A 87 -0.46 3.11 -4.85
C ILE A 87 -1.68 2.70 -4.03
N ASP A 88 -2.61 1.99 -4.66
CA ASP A 88 -3.77 1.43 -3.98
C ASP A 88 -3.31 0.16 -3.25
N VAL A 89 -3.38 0.16 -1.92
CA VAL A 89 -3.05 -0.99 -1.06
C VAL A 89 -4.31 -1.45 -0.36
N ARG A 90 -4.67 -2.73 -0.52
CA ARG A 90 -5.91 -3.28 0.04
C ARG A 90 -5.79 -4.75 0.42
N ASP A 91 -6.80 -5.21 1.17
CA ASP A 91 -7.00 -6.60 1.56
C ASP A 91 -5.79 -7.22 2.29
N LEU A 92 -5.06 -6.42 3.07
CA LEU A 92 -3.98 -6.94 3.90
C LEU A 92 -4.55 -7.89 4.96
N LYS A 93 -4.10 -9.14 4.92
CA LYS A 93 -4.45 -10.17 5.89
C LYS A 93 -3.22 -11.02 6.19
N ALA A 94 -2.84 -11.10 7.45
CA ALA A 94 -1.74 -11.92 7.92
C ALA A 94 -2.12 -12.69 9.19
N HIS A 95 -1.43 -13.80 9.43
CA HIS A 95 -1.57 -14.60 10.63
C HIS A 95 -0.19 -15.02 11.15
N SER A 96 -0.10 -15.28 12.44
CA SER A 96 1.08 -15.83 13.08
C SER A 96 1.42 -17.20 12.52
N VAL A 97 2.69 -17.43 12.22
CA VAL A 97 3.16 -18.79 11.90
C VAL A 97 3.49 -19.51 13.20
N SER A 98 2.94 -20.72 13.37
CA SER A 98 3.19 -21.51 14.58
C SER A 98 4.66 -21.93 14.64
N PRO A 99 5.33 -21.81 15.81
CA PRO A 99 6.72 -22.20 15.95
C PRO A 99 6.96 -23.71 15.78
N ASP A 100 5.93 -24.56 15.76
CA ASP A 100 6.06 -26.01 15.54
C ASP A 100 6.52 -26.41 14.13
N ASP A 101 6.46 -25.49 13.14
CA ASP A 101 7.08 -25.67 11.83
C ASP A 101 8.59 -25.33 11.81
N ALA A 102 9.11 -24.73 12.89
CA ALA A 102 10.53 -24.45 13.07
C ALA A 102 11.14 -25.46 14.06
N SER A 103 12.25 -26.09 13.67
CA SER A 103 12.92 -27.12 14.47
C SER A 103 13.10 -26.73 15.96
N PRO A 104 12.98 -27.69 16.90
CA PRO A 104 12.86 -27.40 18.33
C PRO A 104 14.16 -26.77 18.86
N ARG A 105 14.15 -25.47 19.09
CA ARG A 105 15.22 -24.75 19.81
C ARG A 105 14.73 -24.30 21.17
N GLN A 106 15.01 -25.16 22.15
CA GLN A 106 15.54 -24.87 23.49
C GLN A 106 15.13 -23.53 24.16
N ASN A 107 14.32 -23.67 25.22
CA ASN A 107 14.39 -22.89 26.46
C ASN A 107 14.25 -21.36 26.33
N ALA A 108 13.10 -20.88 25.87
CA ALA A 108 12.57 -19.62 26.38
C ALA A 108 11.83 -19.91 27.71
N PRO A 109 11.94 -19.07 28.76
CA PRO A 109 11.06 -19.16 29.92
C PRO A 109 9.61 -19.08 29.41
N ALA A 110 8.70 -19.85 30.01
CA ALA A 110 7.31 -20.04 29.57
C ALA A 110 6.63 -18.73 29.14
N GLN A 111 6.85 -18.35 27.88
CA GLN A 111 6.19 -17.23 27.25
C GLN A 111 4.79 -17.75 27.01
N GLN A 112 3.83 -17.09 27.63
CA GLN A 112 2.44 -17.51 27.60
C GLN A 112 2.04 -17.59 26.13
N ASP A 113 1.63 -18.77 25.69
CA ASP A 113 1.21 -18.98 24.31
C ASP A 113 -0.05 -18.15 24.09
N ILE A 114 0.07 -17.10 23.27
CA ILE A 114 -1.03 -16.20 22.93
C ILE A 114 -1.93 -16.76 21.83
N GLY A 115 -1.65 -17.99 21.36
CA GLY A 115 -2.40 -18.67 20.31
C GLY A 115 -2.19 -18.03 18.95
N GLU A 116 -3.18 -18.20 18.07
CA GLU A 116 -3.17 -17.55 16.76
C GLU A 116 -3.31 -16.03 16.91
N VAL A 117 -2.40 -15.29 16.26
CA VAL A 117 -2.50 -13.84 16.10
C VAL A 117 -2.85 -13.53 14.66
N ARG A 118 -3.90 -12.75 14.43
CA ARG A 118 -4.31 -12.29 13.10
C ARG A 118 -4.15 -10.79 12.99
N VAL A 119 -3.69 -10.33 11.84
CA VAL A 119 -3.52 -8.92 11.52
C VAL A 119 -4.28 -8.64 10.23
N GLU A 120 -5.23 -7.72 10.29
CA GLU A 120 -6.06 -7.32 9.16
C GLU A 120 -6.04 -5.82 9.00
N GLN A 121 -6.20 -5.35 7.76
CA GLN A 121 -6.48 -3.94 7.49
C GLN A 121 -7.86 -3.56 8.03
N ASN A 122 -7.92 -2.47 8.82
CA ASN A 122 -9.16 -2.00 9.42
C ASN A 122 -9.88 -0.93 8.57
N ALA A 123 -9.13 0.03 8.02
CA ALA A 123 -9.67 1.21 7.35
C ALA A 123 -8.92 1.59 6.07
N ASP A 124 -9.22 2.79 5.54
CA ASP A 124 -8.61 3.33 4.32
C ASP A 124 -7.10 3.48 4.49
N VAL A 125 -6.35 2.95 3.52
CA VAL A 125 -4.89 3.03 3.49
C VAL A 125 -4.48 4.20 2.63
N SER A 126 -3.46 4.93 3.08
CA SER A 126 -2.77 5.90 2.23
C SER A 126 -1.39 5.38 1.89
N SER A 127 -1.02 5.46 0.62
CA SER A 127 0.28 5.00 0.16
C SER A 127 0.79 5.90 -0.97
N SER A 128 2.10 6.15 -0.95
CA SER A 128 2.80 6.96 -1.95
C SER A 128 4.10 6.30 -2.37
N LEU A 129 4.35 6.30 -3.67
CA LEU A 129 5.58 5.81 -4.27
C LEU A 129 6.28 6.96 -4.97
N THR A 130 7.46 7.32 -4.49
CA THR A 130 8.29 8.39 -5.03
C THR A 130 9.49 7.80 -5.74
N MET A 131 9.73 8.22 -6.98
CA MET A 131 10.93 7.81 -7.71
C MET A 131 12.09 8.70 -7.32
N THR A 132 13.14 8.12 -6.76
CA THR A 132 14.32 8.86 -6.29
C THR A 132 15.45 8.85 -7.32
N GLN A 133 15.49 7.83 -8.18
CA GLN A 133 16.51 7.69 -9.23
C GLN A 133 15.93 7.00 -10.47
N GLN A 134 16.39 7.42 -11.66
CA GLN A 134 15.97 6.81 -12.92
C GLN A 134 16.82 5.64 -13.39
N PHE A 135 18.13 5.67 -13.17
CA PHE A 135 19.01 4.59 -13.61
C PHE A 135 20.18 4.32 -12.63
N PRO A 136 20.27 3.11 -12.05
CA PRO A 136 19.18 2.14 -11.99
C PRO A 136 17.95 2.75 -11.28
N PRO A 137 16.72 2.33 -11.62
CA PRO A 137 15.52 2.82 -10.95
C PRO A 137 15.59 2.61 -9.44
N ARG A 138 15.22 3.64 -8.68
CA ARG A 138 15.07 3.59 -7.22
C ARG A 138 13.79 4.30 -6.83
N PHE A 139 13.13 3.72 -5.84
CA PHE A 139 11.90 4.24 -5.31
C PHE A 139 11.97 4.28 -3.79
N GLU A 140 11.20 5.19 -3.22
CA GLU A 140 10.83 5.23 -1.82
C GLU A 140 9.31 5.03 -1.78
N HIS A 141 8.85 4.04 -1.02
CA HIS A 141 7.44 3.71 -0.88
C HIS A 141 7.06 3.86 0.58
N THR A 142 6.17 4.81 0.86
CA THR A 142 5.59 5.02 2.19
C THR A 142 4.15 4.52 2.18
N VAL A 143 3.81 3.68 3.15
CA VAL A 143 2.47 3.11 3.34
C VAL A 143 2.02 3.40 4.77
N SER A 144 0.82 3.93 4.94
CA SER A 144 0.20 4.22 6.22
C SER A 144 -0.98 3.26 6.42
N LEU A 145 -0.88 2.37 7.40
CA LEU A 145 -1.80 1.25 7.61
C LEU A 145 -2.53 1.36 8.94
N ASP A 146 -3.86 1.39 8.89
CA ASP A 146 -4.70 1.13 10.06
C ASP A 146 -4.89 -0.37 10.22
N LEU A 147 -4.41 -0.91 11.35
CA LEU A 147 -4.40 -2.35 11.60
C LEU A 147 -5.39 -2.73 12.69
N ARG A 148 -6.04 -3.86 12.48
CA ARG A 148 -6.76 -4.63 13.50
C ARG A 148 -5.97 -5.89 13.81
N ILE A 149 -5.75 -6.15 15.09
CA ILE A 149 -5.00 -7.31 15.58
C ILE A 149 -5.92 -8.15 16.47
N SER A 150 -6.13 -9.41 16.11
CA SER A 150 -6.92 -10.38 16.88
C SER A 150 -5.98 -11.38 17.55
N ILE A 151 -6.15 -11.61 18.85
CA ILE A 151 -5.30 -12.50 19.65
C ILE A 151 -6.18 -13.54 20.33
N GLU A 152 -5.96 -14.81 20.04
CA GLU A 152 -6.78 -15.91 20.55
C GLU A 152 -6.71 -16.05 22.08
N ASN A 153 -5.50 -16.05 22.64
CA ASN A 153 -5.26 -16.28 24.07
C ASN A 153 -4.51 -15.09 24.71
N PRO A 154 -5.17 -13.93 24.91
CA PRO A 154 -4.50 -12.75 25.45
C PRO A 154 -3.96 -12.99 26.88
N PRO A 155 -2.93 -12.24 27.32
CA PRO A 155 -2.45 -12.25 28.69
C PRO A 155 -3.58 -12.06 29.71
N GLU A 156 -3.47 -12.70 30.88
CA GLU A 156 -4.55 -12.75 31.87
C GLU A 156 -5.06 -11.37 32.29
N GLU A 157 -4.17 -10.39 32.41
CA GLU A 157 -4.53 -9.00 32.74
C GLU A 157 -5.43 -8.33 31.69
N LEU A 158 -5.21 -8.62 30.41
CA LEU A 158 -6.06 -8.11 29.32
C LEU A 158 -7.32 -8.95 29.17
N ARG A 159 -7.21 -10.26 29.39
CA ARG A 159 -8.36 -11.17 29.39
C ARG A 159 -9.42 -10.78 30.42
N GLU A 160 -9.01 -10.45 31.65
CA GLU A 160 -9.95 -10.03 32.70
C GLU A 160 -10.65 -8.69 32.39
N ARG A 161 -10.10 -7.87 31.49
CA ARG A 161 -10.73 -6.62 31.04
C ARG A 161 -11.85 -6.84 30.01
N VAL A 162 -11.68 -7.81 29.11
CA VAL A 162 -12.64 -8.06 28.01
C VAL A 162 -13.67 -9.13 28.37
N ALA A 163 -13.27 -10.17 29.12
CA ALA A 163 -14.13 -11.27 29.51
C ALA A 163 -13.91 -11.64 30.99
N PRO A 164 -14.68 -11.04 31.94
CA PRO A 164 -14.57 -11.38 33.35
C PRO A 164 -14.90 -12.86 33.62
N ARG A 165 -14.32 -13.40 34.71
CA ARG A 165 -14.35 -14.84 35.04
C ARG A 165 -15.76 -15.44 34.93
N GLY A 166 -15.91 -16.41 34.03
CA GLY A 166 -17.16 -17.13 33.79
C GLY A 166 -17.84 -16.82 32.44
N ALA A 167 -17.36 -15.84 31.69
CA ALA A 167 -17.76 -15.60 30.30
C ALA A 167 -17.03 -16.54 29.32
N GLN A 168 -17.62 -16.76 28.15
CA GLN A 168 -16.98 -17.48 27.05
C GLN A 168 -15.73 -16.70 26.61
N GLN A 169 -14.62 -17.40 26.38
CA GLN A 169 -13.39 -16.76 25.90
C GLN A 169 -13.58 -16.36 24.43
N GLU A 170 -13.56 -15.06 24.18
CA GLU A 170 -13.49 -14.46 22.84
C GLU A 170 -12.08 -13.93 22.58
N PRO A 171 -11.62 -13.90 21.32
CA PRO A 171 -10.35 -13.28 20.98
C PRO A 171 -10.29 -11.82 21.42
N LEU A 172 -9.11 -11.38 21.86
CA LEU A 172 -8.85 -9.97 22.11
C LEU A 172 -8.67 -9.25 20.78
N GLU A 173 -9.55 -8.30 20.50
CA GLU A 173 -9.48 -7.43 19.33
C GLU A 173 -8.85 -6.09 19.70
N LEU A 174 -7.72 -5.79 19.05
CA LEU A 174 -6.98 -4.54 19.19
C LEU A 174 -7.02 -3.77 17.86
N ALA A 175 -6.94 -2.45 17.96
CA ALA A 175 -6.75 -1.56 16.82
C ALA A 175 -5.59 -0.62 17.10
N THR A 176 -4.90 -0.19 16.05
CA THR A 176 -3.90 0.87 16.15
C THR A 176 -4.59 2.21 16.43
N GLU A 177 -4.13 2.95 17.45
CA GLU A 177 -4.68 4.27 17.79
C GLU A 177 -4.40 5.29 16.69
N GLU A 178 -3.21 5.20 16.07
CA GLU A 178 -2.80 5.96 14.90
C GLU A 178 -2.34 5.00 13.79
N PRO A 179 -2.41 5.39 12.51
CA PRO A 179 -1.91 4.56 11.42
C PRO A 179 -0.43 4.21 11.56
N VAL A 180 -0.07 2.97 11.25
CA VAL A 180 1.33 2.52 11.21
C VAL A 180 1.97 2.98 9.92
N GLU A 181 3.00 3.81 10.02
CA GLU A 181 3.81 4.22 8.86
C GLU A 181 4.93 3.21 8.59
N LEU A 182 4.90 2.64 7.39
CA LEU A 182 5.89 1.72 6.86
C LEU A 182 6.63 2.37 5.69
N VAL A 183 7.96 2.32 5.71
CA VAL A 183 8.80 2.83 4.63
C VAL A 183 9.64 1.72 4.04
N GLY A 184 9.61 1.60 2.71
CA GLY A 184 10.41 0.67 1.95
C GLY A 184 11.15 1.35 0.81
N GLN A 185 12.22 0.72 0.33
CA GLN A 185 13.03 1.22 -0.80
C GLN A 185 13.03 0.21 -1.96
N PRO A 186 11.88 -0.06 -2.59
CA PRO A 186 11.79 -1.05 -3.65
C PRO A 186 12.66 -0.64 -4.85
N ARG A 187 13.22 -1.65 -5.53
CA ARG A 187 14.01 -1.46 -6.77
C ARG A 187 13.17 -1.57 -8.05
N SER A 188 11.94 -2.05 -7.91
CA SER A 188 10.96 -2.25 -8.98
C SER A 188 9.55 -2.13 -8.41
N PHE A 189 8.58 -1.88 -9.28
CA PHE A 189 7.17 -2.02 -8.94
C PHE A 189 6.53 -3.06 -9.89
N PRO A 190 5.72 -4.01 -9.38
CA PRO A 190 5.38 -4.25 -7.97
C PRO A 190 6.59 -4.53 -7.07
N PRO A 191 6.51 -4.25 -5.75
CA PRO A 191 7.66 -4.17 -4.84
C PRO A 191 8.16 -5.54 -4.38
N ARG A 192 8.45 -6.42 -5.34
CA ARG A 192 8.93 -7.79 -5.08
C ARG A 192 10.31 -7.77 -4.41
N GLY A 193 10.46 -8.57 -3.35
CA GLY A 193 11.64 -8.62 -2.50
C GLY A 193 11.90 -7.35 -1.70
N ALA A 194 10.96 -6.39 -1.68
CA ALA A 194 11.12 -5.18 -0.89
C ALA A 194 10.90 -5.48 0.59
N GLN A 195 11.65 -4.76 1.42
CA GLN A 195 11.49 -4.74 2.86
C GLN A 195 10.90 -3.39 3.25
N TYR A 196 10.03 -3.41 4.25
CA TYR A 196 9.37 -2.27 4.84
C TYR A 196 9.61 -2.31 6.34
N GLU A 197 9.96 -1.15 6.89
CA GLU A 197 10.24 -0.97 8.30
C GLU A 197 9.26 0.05 8.87
N SER A 198 8.78 -0.21 10.08
CA SER A 198 7.96 0.75 10.81
C SER A 198 8.80 1.98 11.18
N GLN A 199 8.20 3.18 11.13
CA GLN A 199 8.89 4.41 11.51
C GLN A 199 8.93 4.65 13.03
N GLY A 200 8.22 3.84 13.81
CA GLY A 200 8.20 3.91 15.26
C GLY A 200 7.07 3.10 15.89
N PRO A 201 7.04 3.04 17.22
CA PRO A 201 6.03 2.30 17.95
C PRO A 201 4.66 2.98 17.84
N VAL A 202 3.60 2.17 17.83
CA VAL A 202 2.21 2.63 17.73
C VAL A 202 1.40 2.05 18.89
N ASP A 203 0.59 2.91 19.52
CA ASP A 203 -0.28 2.49 20.61
C ASP A 203 -1.44 1.61 20.11
N LEU A 204 -1.76 0.59 20.89
CA LEU A 204 -2.87 -0.32 20.61
C LEU A 204 -3.99 -0.09 21.62
N VAL A 205 -5.20 0.09 21.10
CA VAL A 205 -6.43 0.27 21.88
C VAL A 205 -7.37 -0.92 21.67
N LEU A 206 -8.31 -1.14 22.60
CA LEU A 206 -9.35 -2.13 22.41
C LEU A 206 -10.23 -1.74 21.22
N ALA A 207 -10.43 -2.64 20.24
CA ALA A 207 -11.19 -2.34 19.03
C ALA A 207 -12.68 -2.02 19.30
N GLN A 208 -13.21 -2.44 20.46
CA GLN A 208 -14.59 -2.13 20.89
C GLN A 208 -14.69 -0.82 21.67
N GLU A 209 -13.57 -0.35 22.23
CA GLU A 209 -13.47 0.84 23.06
C GLU A 209 -12.22 1.61 22.62
N GLU A 210 -12.36 2.47 21.60
CA GLU A 210 -11.28 3.20 20.91
C GLU A 210 -10.35 4.04 21.82
N VAL A 211 -10.65 4.14 23.12
CA VAL A 211 -9.94 5.00 24.09
C VAL A 211 -9.20 4.20 25.16
N THR A 212 -9.34 2.87 25.20
CA THR A 212 -8.69 2.04 26.23
C THR A 212 -7.40 1.43 25.70
N LYS A 213 -6.26 2.04 26.05
CA LYS A 213 -4.92 1.49 25.74
C LYS A 213 -4.74 0.10 26.33
N ALA A 214 -4.37 -0.84 25.47
CA ALA A 214 -4.19 -2.26 25.77
C ALA A 214 -2.77 -2.76 25.47
N GLY A 215 -2.01 -2.04 24.64
CA GLY A 215 -0.64 -2.43 24.31
C GLY A 215 0.09 -1.43 23.42
N ILE A 216 1.20 -1.88 22.85
CA ILE A 216 2.03 -1.16 21.90
C ILE A 216 2.48 -2.15 20.82
N LEU A 217 2.37 -1.78 19.55
CA LEU A 217 3.10 -2.40 18.46
C LEU A 217 4.46 -1.70 18.39
N ASP A 218 5.52 -2.37 18.85
CA ASP A 218 6.84 -1.75 19.01
C ASP A 218 7.59 -1.68 17.68
N ASP A 219 7.48 -2.75 16.88
CA ASP A 219 8.06 -2.82 15.55
C ASP A 219 7.26 -3.76 14.62
N LEU A 220 7.29 -3.45 13.33
CA LEU A 220 6.68 -4.22 12.26
C LEU A 220 7.56 -4.18 11.01
N ASN A 221 8.29 -5.27 10.79
CA ASN A 221 9.14 -5.45 9.61
C ASN A 221 8.45 -6.37 8.60
N LEU A 222 8.19 -5.87 7.39
CA LEU A 222 7.48 -6.63 6.35
C LEU A 222 8.36 -6.85 5.11
N GLY A 223 8.52 -8.11 4.73
CA GLY A 223 9.02 -8.53 3.43
C GLY A 223 7.86 -8.82 2.47
N ILE A 224 7.94 -8.29 1.26
CA ILE A 224 6.98 -8.51 0.19
C ILE A 224 7.59 -9.41 -0.89
N ASP A 225 6.92 -10.50 -1.25
CA ASP A 225 7.35 -11.41 -2.32
C ASP A 225 6.16 -11.83 -3.21
N ILE A 226 6.45 -12.59 -4.26
CA ILE A 226 5.43 -13.17 -5.14
C ILE A 226 4.72 -14.32 -4.41
N ALA A 227 3.41 -14.44 -4.60
CA ALA A 227 2.61 -15.56 -4.11
C ALA A 227 2.94 -16.91 -4.75
#